data_AF-A0A8H2NU49-F1
#
_entry.id   AF-A0A8H2NU49-F1
#
_cell.length_a   1.000
_cell.length_b   1.000
_cell.length_c   1.000
_cell.angle_alpha   90.00
_cell.angle_beta   90.00
_cell.angle_gamma   90.00
#
_symmetry.space_group_name_H-M   'P 1'
#
loop_
_entity.id
_entity.type
_entity.pdbx_description
1 polymer ?
#
loop_
_entity_poly.entity_id
_entity_poly.type
_entity_poly.pdbx_seq_one_letter_code
_entity_poly.pdbx_strand_id
1 'polypeptide(L)'
;MVVHEGGVLEARVAIHSSDVIPTEIKSLPKSGKLSTKAMPAGRFYELHQDYVCSCALRASRELLAILPDDLVIVTTLDNVLNSSTGHMENQPILSVAFSRPTVDGLNLEAIDPSDAMKNFVHNMSFKKGAGFLAVAAL
;
A
#
# COMPACT_ATOMS: atom_id res chain seq x y z
N MET A 1 -3.94 -16.08 3.31
CA MET A 1 -4.89 -15.62 4.35
C MET A 1 -4.73 -16.52 5.55
N VAL A 2 -4.86 -15.99 6.76
CA VAL A 2 -4.75 -16.72 8.03
C VAL A 2 -5.89 -16.25 8.92
N VAL A 3 -6.48 -17.16 9.70
CA VAL A 3 -7.45 -16.80 10.74
C VAL A 3 -6.75 -16.95 12.08
N HIS A 4 -6.68 -15.87 12.86
CA HIS A 4 -6.01 -15.84 14.15
C HIS A 4 -6.85 -16.47 15.26
N GLU A 5 -6.21 -16.80 16.38
CA GLU A 5 -6.92 -17.17 17.61
C GLU A 5 -7.81 -16.00 18.05
N GLY A 6 -9.14 -16.17 17.96
CA GLY A 6 -10.13 -15.10 18.13
C GLY A 6 -10.96 -14.80 16.88
N GLY A 7 -10.68 -15.46 15.74
CA GLY A 7 -11.51 -15.41 14.54
C GLY A 7 -11.21 -14.27 13.58
N VAL A 8 -10.27 -13.38 13.92
CA VAL A 8 -9.88 -12.26 13.04
C VAL A 8 -9.13 -12.80 11.83
N LEU A 9 -9.60 -12.42 10.65
CA LEU A 9 -8.98 -12.77 9.39
C LEU A 9 -7.85 -11.80 9.03
N GLU A 10 -6.67 -12.32 8.73
CA GLU A 10 -5.57 -11.61 8.09
C GLU A 10 -5.42 -12.03 6.63
N ALA A 11 -5.41 -11.05 5.73
CA ALA A 11 -5.04 -11.22 4.33
C ALA A 11 -3.67 -10.61 4.05
N ARG A 12 -2.85 -11.34 3.28
CA ARG A 12 -1.52 -10.89 2.84
C ARG A 12 -1.56 -10.59 1.35
N VAL A 13 -1.14 -9.39 0.97
CA VAL A 13 -1.15 -8.91 -0.43
C VAL A 13 0.28 -8.66 -0.88
N ALA A 14 0.74 -9.39 -1.89
CA ALA A 14 2.05 -9.16 -2.50
C ALA A 14 1.94 -8.07 -3.57
N ILE A 15 2.67 -6.96 -3.38
CA ILE A 15 2.45 -5.72 -4.14
C ILE A 15 3.21 -5.69 -5.47
N HIS A 16 4.41 -6.30 -5.52
CA HIS A 16 5.25 -6.37 -6.72
C HIS A 16 5.54 -4.99 -7.34
N SER A 17 5.89 -4.00 -6.49
CA SER A 17 5.90 -2.58 -6.90
C SER A 17 6.91 -2.26 -8.00
N SER A 18 8.01 -3.01 -8.08
CA SER A 18 9.02 -2.85 -9.12
C SER A 18 8.47 -3.03 -10.54
N ASP A 19 7.38 -3.77 -10.68
CA ASP A 19 6.81 -4.14 -11.97
C ASP A 19 5.60 -3.26 -12.34
N VAL A 20 4.96 -2.66 -11.33
CA VAL A 20 3.72 -1.89 -11.48
C VAL A 20 3.98 -0.38 -11.57
N ILE A 21 4.89 0.15 -10.75
CA ILE A 21 5.15 1.59 -10.73
C ILE A 21 6.13 1.96 -11.86
N PRO A 22 5.77 2.87 -12.77
CA PRO A 22 6.62 3.23 -13.89
C PRO A 22 7.89 3.95 -13.41
N THR A 23 9.00 3.69 -14.11
CA THR A 23 10.30 4.33 -13.86
C THR A 23 10.55 5.58 -14.72
N GLU A 24 9.63 5.86 -15.65
CA GLU A 24 9.70 6.99 -16.58
C GLU A 24 8.42 7.83 -16.55
N ILE A 25 8.56 9.13 -16.83
CA ILE A 25 7.45 10.07 -17.04
C ILE A 25 7.42 10.45 -18.51
N LYS A 26 6.22 10.40 -19.09
CA LYS A 26 5.93 10.84 -20.45
C LYS A 26 5.21 12.19 -20.41
N SER A 27 5.60 13.10 -21.30
CA SER A 27 4.96 14.41 -21.45
C SER A 27 4.88 14.79 -22.92
N LEU A 28 3.84 15.57 -23.27
CA LEU A 28 3.62 16.04 -24.64
C LEU A 28 3.79 17.57 -24.68
N PRO A 29 4.99 18.10 -24.97
CA PRO A 29 5.23 19.52 -25.12
C PRO A 29 4.51 20.11 -26.34
N LYS A 30 4.39 21.45 -26.39
CA LYS A 30 3.74 22.20 -27.49
C LYS A 30 4.28 21.90 -28.89
N SER A 31 5.48 21.34 -29.00
CA SER A 31 6.07 20.89 -30.27
C SER A 31 5.42 19.62 -30.83
N GLY A 32 4.57 18.93 -30.06
CA GLY A 32 3.87 17.71 -30.46
C GLY A 32 4.74 16.44 -30.42
N LYS A 33 6.02 16.54 -30.07
CA LYS A 33 6.91 15.38 -29.94
C LYS A 33 6.88 14.83 -28.53
N LEU A 34 6.62 13.53 -28.37
CA LEU A 34 6.65 12.84 -27.07
C LEU A 34 8.02 13.02 -26.40
N SER A 35 8.02 13.44 -25.14
CA SER A 35 9.21 13.53 -24.30
C SER A 35 9.12 12.51 -23.18
N THR A 36 10.15 11.67 -23.07
CA THR A 36 10.31 10.69 -22.00
C THR A 36 11.48 11.10 -21.12
N LYS A 37 11.31 11.05 -19.80
CA LYS A 37 12.35 11.32 -18.80
C LYS A 37 12.29 10.30 -17.67
N ALA A 38 13.43 10.02 -17.05
CA ALA A 38 13.45 9.23 -15.82
C ALA A 38 12.58 9.91 -14.74
N MET A 39 11.83 9.10 -14.00
CA MET A 39 11.00 9.58 -12.91
C MET A 39 11.87 10.02 -11.72
N PRO A 40 11.64 11.20 -11.14
CA PRO A 40 12.29 11.57 -9.88
C PRO A 40 11.92 10.58 -8.77
N ALA A 41 12.90 10.15 -7.97
CA ALA A 41 12.69 9.15 -6.92
C ALA A 41 11.56 9.51 -5.94
N GLY A 42 11.45 10.78 -5.54
CA GLY A 42 10.35 11.22 -4.67
C GLY A 42 8.96 10.99 -5.28
N ARG A 43 8.82 11.21 -6.59
CA ARG A 43 7.55 10.96 -7.30
C ARG A 43 7.25 9.47 -7.41
N PHE A 44 8.28 8.65 -7.62
CA PHE A 44 8.14 7.20 -7.59
C PHE A 44 7.61 6.73 -6.22
N TYR A 45 8.21 7.22 -5.12
CA TYR A 45 7.79 6.82 -3.78
C TYR A 45 6.39 7.30 -3.42
N GLU A 46 5.96 8.49 -3.87
CA GLU A 46 4.57 8.94 -3.71
C GLU A 46 3.58 7.99 -4.40
N LEU A 47 3.83 7.67 -5.68
CA LEU A 47 2.97 6.73 -6.43
C LEU A 47 2.98 5.33 -5.81
N HIS A 48 4.13 4.88 -5.33
CA HIS A 48 4.27 3.61 -4.61
C HIS A 48 3.45 3.60 -3.31
N GLN A 49 3.49 4.69 -2.54
CA GLN A 49 2.69 4.85 -1.33
C GLN A 49 1.20 4.75 -1.61
N ASP A 50 0.72 5.52 -2.58
CA ASP A 50 -0.69 5.53 -2.95
C ASP A 50 -1.14 4.17 -3.47
N TYR A 51 -0.32 3.49 -4.26
CA TYR A 51 -0.60 2.16 -4.78
C TYR A 51 -0.71 1.11 -3.67
N VAL A 52 0.24 1.07 -2.74
CA VAL A 52 0.23 0.11 -1.62
C VAL A 52 -1.00 0.31 -0.74
N CYS A 53 -1.30 1.56 -0.35
CA CYS A 53 -2.45 1.87 0.50
C CYS A 53 -3.77 1.61 -0.23
N SER A 54 -3.84 1.89 -1.54
CA SER A 54 -5.00 1.57 -2.37
C SER A 54 -5.25 0.06 -2.44
N CYS A 55 -4.20 -0.75 -2.59
CA CYS A 55 -4.32 -2.21 -2.62
C CYS A 55 -4.83 -2.75 -1.29
N ALA A 56 -4.30 -2.25 -0.17
CA ALA A 56 -4.75 -2.64 1.17
C ALA A 56 -6.23 -2.31 1.38
N LEU A 57 -6.63 -1.08 1.04
CA LEU A 57 -8.02 -0.63 1.13
C LEU A 57 -8.94 -1.44 0.21
N ARG A 58 -8.52 -1.70 -1.04
CA ARG A 58 -9.28 -2.52 -1.99
C ARG A 58 -9.52 -3.93 -1.46
N ALA A 59 -8.47 -4.60 -0.98
CA ALA A 59 -8.57 -5.94 -0.41
C ALA A 59 -9.49 -5.97 0.81
N SER A 60 -9.37 -5.00 1.72
CA SER A 60 -10.24 -4.92 2.90
C SER A 60 -11.72 -4.83 2.52
N ARG A 61 -12.05 -4.01 1.51
CA ARG A 61 -13.42 -3.85 1.02
C ARG A 61 -13.98 -5.12 0.41
N GLU A 62 -13.17 -5.86 -0.35
CA GLU A 62 -13.60 -7.15 -0.91
C GLU A 62 -13.89 -8.17 0.19
N LEU A 63 -13.01 -8.25 1.18
CA LEU A 63 -13.16 -9.18 2.29
C LEU A 63 -14.38 -8.84 3.14
N LEU A 64 -14.54 -7.58 3.53
CA LEU A 64 -15.71 -7.11 4.28
C LEU A 64 -17.00 -7.26 3.48
N ALA A 65 -16.98 -7.17 2.15
CA ALA A 65 -18.19 -7.40 1.34
C ALA A 65 -18.65 -8.87 1.36
N ILE A 66 -17.74 -9.82 1.59
CA ILE A 66 -18.02 -11.26 1.57
C ILE A 66 -18.24 -11.80 2.98
N LEU A 67 -17.50 -11.28 3.95
CA LEU A 67 -17.50 -11.78 5.32
C LEU A 67 -18.55 -11.06 6.17
N PRO A 68 -19.18 -11.76 7.11
CA PRO A 68 -20.08 -11.15 8.08
C PRO A 68 -19.33 -10.33 9.15
N ASP A 69 -18.02 -10.55 9.29
CA ASP A 69 -17.17 -9.89 10.28
C ASP A 69 -17.03 -8.39 10.02
N ASP A 70 -16.87 -7.62 11.10
CA ASP A 70 -16.68 -6.17 11.03
C ASP A 70 -15.22 -5.73 11.04
N LEU A 71 -14.28 -6.68 11.11
CA LEU A 71 -12.86 -6.41 11.20
C LEU A 71 -12.06 -7.39 10.35
N VAL A 72 -11.15 -6.87 9.53
CA VAL A 72 -10.14 -7.65 8.80
C VAL A 72 -8.78 -6.98 8.93
N ILE A 73 -7.73 -7.78 9.00
CA ILE A 73 -6.35 -7.28 8.91
C ILE A 73 -5.87 -7.47 7.48
N VAL A 74 -5.28 -6.44 6.89
CA VAL A 74 -4.60 -6.54 5.60
C VAL A 74 -3.15 -6.14 5.79
N THR A 75 -2.25 -7.05 5.44
CA THR A 75 -0.80 -6.85 5.47
C THR A 75 -0.26 -6.90 4.05
N THR A 76 0.38 -5.83 3.60
CA THR A 76 1.04 -5.81 2.29
C THR A 76 2.50 -6.19 2.42
N LEU A 77 2.97 -6.94 1.44
CA LEU A 77 4.33 -7.47 1.34
C LEU A 77 4.98 -6.92 0.08
N ASP A 78 6.22 -6.48 0.21
CA ASP A 78 7.02 -6.06 -0.93
C ASP A 78 8.50 -6.37 -0.70
N ASN A 79 9.26 -6.35 -1.79
CA ASN A 79 10.69 -6.61 -1.75
C ASN A 79 11.42 -5.33 -1.32
N VAL A 80 11.90 -5.29 -0.08
CA VAL A 80 12.58 -4.13 0.51
C VAL A 80 13.97 -4.49 1.01
N LEU A 81 14.86 -3.50 1.07
CA LEU A 81 16.23 -3.70 1.52
C LEU A 81 16.25 -3.93 3.04
N ASN A 82 16.72 -5.10 3.46
CA ASN A 82 17.07 -5.37 4.84
C ASN A 82 18.47 -4.76 5.12
N SER A 83 18.52 -3.69 5.89
CA SER A 83 19.77 -2.98 6.18
C SER A 83 20.76 -3.77 7.04
N SER A 84 20.31 -4.80 7.76
CA SER A 84 21.17 -5.65 8.58
C SER A 84 21.91 -6.71 7.76
N THR A 85 21.29 -7.20 6.69
CA THR A 85 21.85 -8.26 5.81
C THR A 85 22.34 -7.69 4.48
N GLY A 86 21.87 -6.51 4.06
CA GLY A 86 22.13 -5.91 2.75
C GLY A 86 21.33 -6.55 1.61
N HIS A 87 20.41 -7.48 1.91
CA HIS A 87 19.65 -8.20 0.91
C HIS A 87 18.25 -7.62 0.72
N MET A 88 17.73 -7.74 -0.50
CA MET A 88 16.32 -7.48 -0.77
C MET A 88 15.50 -8.68 -0.28
N GLU A 89 14.55 -8.41 0.59
CA GLU A 89 13.72 -9.44 1.22
C GLU A 89 12.24 -9.06 1.09
N ASN A 90 11.39 -10.06 0.86
CA ASN A 90 9.94 -9.86 0.84
C ASN A 90 9.44 -9.70 2.29
N GLN A 91 9.16 -8.46 2.70
CA GLN A 91 8.82 -8.12 4.08
C GLN A 91 7.51 -7.32 4.16
N PRO A 92 6.82 -7.32 5.31
CA PRO A 92 5.65 -6.47 5.52
C PRO A 92 6.05 -5.00 5.46
N ILE A 93 5.35 -4.21 4.64
CA ILE A 93 5.61 -2.77 4.51
C ILE A 93 4.45 -1.90 5.01
N LEU A 94 3.26 -2.49 5.08
CA LEU A 94 2.06 -1.90 5.67
C LEU A 94 1.22 -3.03 6.28
N SER A 95 0.70 -2.82 7.49
CA SER A 95 -0.28 -3.72 8.11
C SER A 95 -1.37 -2.89 8.75
N VAL A 96 -2.63 -3.16 8.43
CA VAL A 96 -3.77 -2.31 8.82
C VAL A 96 -4.94 -3.17 9.27
N ALA A 97 -5.56 -2.81 10.38
CA ALA A 97 -6.83 -3.37 10.82
C ALA A 97 -7.99 -2.49 10.31
N PHE A 98 -8.71 -2.98 9.31
CA PHE A 98 -9.84 -2.28 8.69
C PHE A 98 -11.15 -2.69 9.36
N SER A 99 -11.85 -1.74 9.97
CA SER A 99 -13.19 -1.94 10.47
C SER A 99 -14.24 -1.50 9.45
N ARG A 100 -15.34 -2.27 9.32
CA ARG A 100 -16.44 -1.96 8.42
C ARG A 100 -17.03 -0.56 8.62
N PRO A 101 -17.35 -0.11 9.85
CA PRO A 101 -17.93 1.22 10.04
C PRO A 101 -17.01 2.35 9.57
N THR A 102 -15.70 2.21 9.78
CA THR A 102 -14.74 3.21 9.32
C THR A 102 -14.62 3.18 7.80
N VAL A 103 -14.52 2.01 7.17
CA VAL A 103 -14.45 1.86 5.70
C VAL A 103 -15.70 2.44 5.02
N ASP A 104 -16.89 2.13 5.53
CA ASP A 104 -18.17 2.59 4.97
C ASP A 104 -18.37 4.10 5.15
N GLY A 105 -17.72 4.70 6.15
CA GLY A 105 -17.72 6.14 6.39
C GLY A 105 -16.77 6.94 5.49
N LEU A 106 -15.87 6.29 4.74
CA LEU A 106 -14.93 7.00 3.86
C LEU A 106 -15.61 7.47 2.56
N ASN A 107 -15.32 8.70 2.15
CA ASN A 107 -15.61 9.14 0.78
C ASN A 107 -14.52 8.65 -0.18
N LEU A 108 -14.71 7.44 -0.71
CA LEU A 108 -13.72 6.77 -1.58
C LEU A 108 -13.46 7.50 -2.91
N GLU A 109 -14.36 8.38 -3.36
CA GLU A 109 -14.17 9.13 -4.60
C GLU A 109 -13.15 10.27 -4.46
N ALA A 110 -12.96 10.78 -3.24
CA ALA A 110 -12.17 11.98 -2.98
C ALA A 110 -10.98 11.73 -2.03
N ILE A 111 -10.90 10.57 -1.39
CA ILE A 111 -9.90 10.32 -0.36
C ILE A 111 -8.51 10.05 -0.96
N ASP A 112 -7.49 10.58 -0.29
CA ASP A 112 -6.11 10.14 -0.50
C ASP A 112 -5.88 8.83 0.26
N PRO A 113 -5.51 7.73 -0.42
CA PRO A 113 -5.41 6.41 0.19
C PRO A 113 -4.31 6.34 1.26
N SER A 114 -3.23 7.09 1.11
CA SER A 114 -2.13 7.11 2.08
C SER A 114 -2.55 7.82 3.38
N ASP A 115 -3.26 8.94 3.26
CA ASP A 115 -3.82 9.67 4.38
C ASP A 115 -4.99 8.93 5.04
N ALA A 116 -5.77 8.16 4.27
CA ALA A 116 -6.88 7.35 4.77
C ALA A 116 -6.44 6.37 5.87
N MET A 117 -5.20 5.88 5.81
CA MET A 117 -4.66 4.93 6.79
C MET A 117 -4.72 5.49 8.23
N LYS A 118 -4.68 6.81 8.41
CA LYS A 118 -4.77 7.48 9.73
C LYS A 118 -6.08 7.22 10.48
N ASN A 119 -7.13 6.79 9.77
CA ASN A 119 -8.41 6.43 10.37
C ASN A 119 -8.42 5.02 11.00
N PHE A 120 -7.35 4.26 10.81
CA PHE A 120 -7.26 2.85 11.20
C PHE A 120 -6.07 2.61 12.14
N VAL A 121 -6.13 1.52 12.92
CA VAL A 121 -4.95 0.98 13.58
C VAL A 121 -4.05 0.40 12.50
N HIS A 122 -2.83 0.92 12.39
CA HIS A 122 -1.90 0.51 11.35
C HIS A 122 -0.44 0.62 11.78
N ASN A 123 0.38 -0.25 11.20
CA ASN A 123 1.82 -0.13 11.16
C ASN A 123 2.23 0.26 9.75
N MET A 124 2.80 1.46 9.60
CA MET A 124 3.34 1.96 8.34
C MET A 124 4.58 2.80 8.63
N SER A 125 5.68 2.53 7.91
CA SER A 125 6.90 3.31 7.99
C SER A 125 7.28 3.75 6.58
N PHE A 126 7.07 5.03 6.29
CA PHE A 126 7.31 5.60 4.97
C PHE A 126 8.16 6.87 5.07
N LYS A 127 9.15 6.99 4.18
CA LYS A 127 10.02 8.17 4.06
C LYS A 127 10.00 8.66 2.62
N LYS A 128 9.65 9.93 2.39
CA LYS A 128 9.61 10.53 1.03
C LYS A 128 10.91 10.35 0.21
N GLY A 129 12.06 10.24 0.86
CA GLY A 129 13.35 10.05 0.20
C GLY A 129 13.79 8.59 0.00
N ALA A 130 13.09 7.62 0.61
CA ALA A 130 13.52 6.21 0.64
C ALA A 130 12.38 5.20 0.43
N GLY A 131 11.12 5.64 0.38
CA GLY A 131 9.96 4.77 0.24
C GLY A 131 9.56 4.09 1.55
N PHE A 132 8.94 2.92 1.42
CA PHE A 132 8.56 2.10 2.54
C PHE A 132 9.75 1.42 3.21
N LEU A 133 9.62 1.23 4.52
CA LEU A 133 10.49 0.39 5.32
C LEU A 133 9.66 -0.77 5.90
N ALA A 134 10.35 -1.85 6.25
CA ALA A 134 9.72 -2.98 6.88
C ALA A 134 9.06 -2.61 8.22
N VAL A 135 7.93 -3.24 8.51
CA VAL A 135 7.16 -3.07 9.73
C VAL A 135 6.74 -4.42 10.31
N ALA A 136 6.29 -4.42 11.57
CA ALA A 136 5.63 -5.59 12.14
C ALA A 136 4.22 -5.74 11.57
N ALA A 137 3.81 -6.98 11.27
CA ALA A 137 2.39 -7.29 11.10
C ALA A 137 1.64 -7.08 12.43
N LEU A 138 0.35 -6.78 12.33
CA LEU A 138 -0.53 -6.59 13.50
C LEU A 138 -0.94 -7.94 14.11
#